data_AF-A0A962ACD2-F1
#
_entry.id   AF-A0A962ACD2-F1
#
_cell.length_a   1.000
_cell.length_b   1.000
_cell.length_c   1.000
_cell.angle_alpha   90.00
_cell.angle_beta   90.00
_cell.angle_gamma   90.00
#
_symmetry.space_group_name_H-M   'P 1'
#
loop_
_entity.id
_entity.type
_entity.pdbx_description
1 polymer ?
#
loop_
_entity_poly.entity_id
_entity_poly.type
_entity_poly.pdbx_seq_one_letter_code
_entity_poly.pdbx_strand_id
1 'polypeptide(L)'
;MTDTINVDYSTRIPNNVGLTEDRTVLRALEGWHPGYIDWWKDMGPEGFQEALVYLRTAVSVDPQGWAKFDYVKMPEYRWGVLLAPKEEGRKVNFGKHKGEPAFQEVPGEYRAMLRRLVVIQGDTEPASVEQQRHLGKTAPSLYDLRNLFQVNVEEGRHLWAMVYLL
;
A
#
# COMPACT_ATOMS: atom_id res chain seq x y z
N MET A 1 2.58 20.62 -18.76
CA MET A 1 2.31 20.74 -17.32
C MET A 1 1.94 19.36 -16.87
N THR A 2 2.78 18.69 -16.08
CA THR A 2 2.42 17.42 -15.46
C THR A 2 1.27 17.70 -14.52
N ASP A 3 0.07 17.22 -14.84
CA ASP A 3 -1.06 17.26 -13.91
C ASP A 3 -0.60 16.58 -12.62
N THR A 4 -0.53 17.37 -11.54
CA THR A 4 -0.20 16.86 -10.22
C THR A 4 -1.32 15.91 -9.84
N ILE A 5 -1.06 14.61 -9.90
CA ILE A 5 -2.01 13.59 -9.46
C ILE A 5 -2.09 13.70 -7.93
N ASN A 6 -3.06 14.48 -7.46
CA ASN A 6 -3.34 14.64 -6.04
C ASN A 6 -4.02 13.37 -5.50
N VAL A 7 -3.62 12.96 -4.30
CA VAL A 7 -4.25 11.84 -3.61
C VAL A 7 -5.58 12.32 -3.04
N ASP A 8 -6.65 11.59 -3.35
CA ASP A 8 -7.98 11.81 -2.76
C ASP A 8 -8.00 11.26 -1.33
N TYR A 9 -8.41 12.10 -0.38
CA TYR A 9 -8.55 11.80 1.04
C TYR A 9 -10.01 11.75 1.50
N SER A 10 -10.98 11.85 0.59
CA SER A 10 -12.42 11.91 0.89
C SER A 10 -12.96 10.62 1.51
N THR A 11 -12.36 9.48 1.21
CA THR A 11 -12.74 8.16 1.77
C THR A 11 -11.82 7.76 2.91
N ARG A 12 -12.02 6.57 3.49
CA ARG A 12 -11.08 6.00 4.47
C ARG A 12 -9.75 5.56 3.86
N ILE A 13 -9.70 5.35 2.55
CA ILE A 13 -8.57 4.78 1.82
C ILE A 13 -8.02 5.87 0.88
N PRO A 14 -6.96 6.60 1.28
CA PRO A 14 -6.38 7.60 0.41
C PRO A 14 -5.92 6.97 -0.91
N ASN A 15 -6.21 7.58 -2.05
CA ASN A 15 -5.85 6.96 -3.33
C ASN A 15 -5.70 7.96 -4.47
N ASN A 16 -5.08 7.53 -5.56
CA ASN A 16 -5.00 8.30 -6.81
C ASN A 16 -5.52 7.52 -8.03
N VAL A 17 -6.41 6.56 -7.79
CA VAL A 17 -6.93 5.63 -8.81
C VAL A 17 -8.41 5.81 -9.08
N GLY A 18 -9.04 6.79 -8.45
CA GLY A 18 -10.47 7.07 -8.63
C GLY A 18 -11.37 6.04 -7.94
N LEU A 19 -11.07 5.70 -6.68
CA LEU A 19 -11.93 4.76 -5.93
C LEU A 19 -13.34 5.29 -5.70
N THR A 20 -13.57 6.61 -5.67
CA THR A 20 -14.91 7.16 -5.46
C THR A 20 -15.80 6.96 -6.69
N GLU A 21 -15.20 6.90 -7.87
CA GLU A 21 -15.85 6.59 -9.14
C GLU A 21 -16.13 5.09 -9.29
N ASP A 22 -15.23 4.21 -8.81
CA ASP A 22 -15.46 2.76 -8.75
C ASP A 22 -16.03 2.31 -7.40
N ARG A 23 -17.35 2.49 -7.26
CA ARG A 23 -18.08 2.10 -6.04
C ARG A 23 -18.03 0.61 -5.73
N THR A 24 -17.75 -0.26 -6.71
CA THR A 24 -17.70 -1.71 -6.49
C THR A 24 -16.40 -2.06 -5.79
N VAL A 25 -15.28 -1.59 -6.32
CA VAL A 25 -13.95 -1.80 -5.72
C VAL A 25 -13.87 -1.13 -4.35
N LEU A 26 -14.35 0.11 -4.23
CA LEU A 26 -14.36 0.81 -2.94
C LEU A 26 -15.09 0.02 -1.85
N ARG A 27 -16.28 -0.51 -2.15
CA ARG A 27 -17.04 -1.32 -1.19
C ARG A 27 -16.32 -2.62 -0.81
N ALA A 28 -15.67 -3.28 -1.78
CA ALA A 28 -14.91 -4.48 -1.51
C ALA A 28 -13.73 -4.21 -0.56
N LEU A 29 -12.97 -3.14 -0.80
CA LEU A 29 -11.87 -2.72 0.06
C LEU A 29 -12.34 -2.26 1.44
N GLU A 30 -13.44 -1.53 1.53
CA GLU A 30 -14.05 -1.15 2.81
C GLU A 30 -14.56 -2.36 3.59
N GLY A 31 -15.02 -3.41 2.91
CA GLY A 31 -15.38 -4.69 3.53
C GLY A 31 -14.18 -5.50 4.03
N TRP A 32 -13.02 -5.37 3.37
CA TRP A 32 -11.77 -6.01 3.77
C TRP A 32 -11.04 -5.29 4.91
N HIS A 33 -11.15 -3.95 4.96
CA HIS A 33 -10.45 -3.09 5.91
C HIS A 33 -10.58 -3.52 7.39
N PRO A 34 -11.76 -3.92 7.93
CA PRO A 34 -11.86 -4.36 9.32
C PRO A 34 -10.97 -5.56 9.64
N GLY A 35 -10.96 -6.57 8.76
CA GLY A 35 -10.11 -7.76 8.94
C GLY A 35 -8.62 -7.44 8.87
N TYR A 36 -8.22 -6.48 8.02
CA TYR A 36 -6.85 -5.97 8.01
C TYR A 36 -6.47 -5.30 9.33
N ILE A 37 -7.36 -4.49 9.92
CA ILE A 37 -7.10 -3.84 11.20
C ILE A 37 -7.03 -4.85 12.35
N ASP A 38 -7.87 -5.89 12.33
CA ASP A 38 -7.82 -6.96 13.32
C ASP A 38 -6.48 -7.71 13.23
N TRP A 39 -6.04 -8.06 12.01
CA TRP A 39 -4.71 -8.61 11.78
C TRP A 39 -3.60 -7.67 12.27
N TRP A 40 -3.67 -6.37 11.97
CA TRP A 40 -2.65 -5.41 12.41
C TRP A 40 -2.54 -5.32 13.93
N LYS A 41 -3.67 -5.36 14.63
CA LYS A 41 -3.70 -5.31 16.10
C LYS A 41 -3.13 -6.57 16.73
N ASP A 42 -3.37 -7.73 16.11
CA ASP A 42 -2.84 -9.01 16.58
C ASP A 42 -1.35 -9.16 16.22
N MET A 43 -1.01 -8.99 14.94
CA MET A 43 0.28 -9.37 14.37
C MET A 43 1.26 -8.21 14.12
N GLY A 44 0.80 -6.97 14.22
CA GLY A 44 1.65 -5.77 14.15
C GLY A 44 2.53 -5.57 15.38
N PRO A 45 3.21 -4.42 15.49
CA PRO A 45 4.16 -4.13 16.57
C PRO A 45 3.56 -4.32 17.98
N GLU A 46 4.09 -5.30 18.71
CA GLU A 46 3.48 -5.77 19.96
C GLU A 46 3.66 -4.77 21.10
N GLY A 47 2.55 -4.33 21.71
CA GLY A 47 2.56 -3.36 22.81
C GLY A 47 2.62 -1.88 22.38
N PHE A 48 2.58 -1.60 21.06
CA PHE A 48 2.71 -0.24 20.53
C PHE A 48 1.45 0.28 19.81
N GLN A 49 0.32 -0.41 19.92
CA GLN A 49 -0.92 -0.05 19.22
C GLN A 49 -1.45 1.35 19.59
N GLU A 50 -1.25 1.77 20.84
CA GLU A 50 -1.66 3.09 21.34
C GLU A 50 -0.55 4.14 21.29
N ALA A 51 0.66 3.79 20.84
CA ALA A 51 1.80 4.70 20.81
C ALA A 51 1.61 5.75 19.71
N LEU A 52 1.87 7.02 20.06
CA LEU A 52 1.98 8.09 19.06
C LEU A 52 3.38 8.02 18.42
N VAL A 53 3.41 7.67 17.13
CA VAL A 53 4.66 7.50 16.38
C VAL A 53 4.75 8.56 15.29
N TYR A 54 5.91 9.20 15.16
CA TYR A 54 6.17 10.19 14.12
C TYR A 54 6.42 9.51 12.77
N LEU A 55 5.38 9.35 11.96
CA LEU A 55 5.40 8.57 10.73
C LEU A 55 5.19 9.43 9.49
N ARG A 56 5.75 8.97 8.39
CA ARG A 56 5.55 9.51 7.05
C ARG A 56 4.34 8.83 6.42
N THR A 57 3.39 9.62 5.92
CA THR A 57 2.24 9.16 5.14
C THR A 57 2.29 9.77 3.74
N ALA A 58 2.04 8.97 2.72
CA ALA A 58 2.09 9.42 1.33
C ALA A 58 0.83 10.24 0.95
N VAL A 59 1.01 11.51 0.59
CA VAL A 59 -0.05 12.48 0.21
C VAL A 59 -0.05 12.85 -1.27
N SER A 60 0.98 12.46 -2.01
CA SER A 60 1.11 12.68 -3.46
C SER A 60 2.03 11.61 -4.06
N VAL A 61 2.02 11.49 -5.38
CA VAL A 61 3.01 10.71 -6.16
C VAL A 61 4.04 11.61 -6.88
N ASP A 62 4.00 12.92 -6.63
CA ASP A 62 4.95 13.90 -7.15
C ASP A 62 6.32 13.79 -6.43
N PRO A 63 7.44 13.66 -7.17
CA PRO A 63 8.79 13.67 -6.61
C PRO A 63 9.10 14.86 -5.68
N GLN A 64 8.45 16.02 -5.87
CA GLN A 64 8.75 17.26 -5.15
C GLN A 64 8.04 17.38 -3.78
N GLY A 65 7.05 16.51 -3.48
CA GLY A 65 6.23 16.68 -2.28
C GLY A 65 5.26 15.53 -2.01
N TRP A 66 5.78 14.31 -1.90
CA TRP A 66 4.96 13.09 -1.82
C TRP A 66 4.48 12.72 -0.40
N ALA A 67 5.02 13.35 0.65
CA ALA A 67 4.90 12.83 2.02
C ALA A 67 4.62 13.92 3.06
N LYS A 68 3.70 13.61 3.99
CA LYS A 68 3.49 14.37 5.24
C LYS A 68 4.02 13.56 6.42
N PHE A 69 4.71 14.23 7.34
CA PHE A 69 5.10 13.65 8.62
C PHE A 69 4.20 14.16 9.74
N ASP A 70 3.70 13.27 10.58
CA ASP A 70 2.89 13.63 11.74
C ASP A 70 2.94 12.51 12.81
N TYR A 71 2.49 12.83 14.02
CA TYR A 71 2.27 11.80 15.04
C TYR A 71 0.93 11.11 14.81
N VAL A 72 0.96 9.78 14.76
CA VAL A 72 -0.24 8.96 14.56
C VAL A 72 -0.13 7.66 15.36
N LYS A 73 -1.26 7.14 15.82
CA LYS A 73 -1.33 5.76 16.31
C LYS A 73 -1.32 4.84 15.10
N MET A 74 -0.47 3.83 15.08
CA MET A 74 -0.33 2.97 13.89
C MET A 74 -1.66 2.37 13.38
N PRO A 75 -2.61 1.91 14.23
CA PRO A 75 -3.93 1.45 13.77
C PRO A 75 -4.78 2.52 13.04
N GLU A 76 -4.47 3.80 13.25
CA GLU A 76 -5.12 4.95 12.61
C GLU A 76 -4.33 5.43 11.37
N TYR A 77 -3.21 4.77 11.04
CA TYR A 77 -2.45 5.08 9.84
C TYR A 77 -3.34 4.95 8.60
N ARG A 78 -3.17 5.89 7.68
CA ARG A 78 -4.04 6.01 6.50
C ARG A 78 -3.40 5.23 5.35
N TRP A 79 -3.57 3.91 5.36
CA TRP A 79 -3.10 3.04 4.27
C TRP A 79 -3.86 3.34 2.98
N GLY A 80 -3.10 3.71 1.95
CA GLY A 80 -3.66 4.16 0.67
C GLY A 80 -3.15 3.38 -0.54
N VAL A 81 -3.89 3.52 -1.65
CA VAL A 81 -3.61 2.89 -2.94
C VAL A 81 -3.04 3.93 -3.89
N LEU A 82 -1.74 3.84 -4.18
CA LEU A 82 -1.01 4.81 -4.99
C LEU A 82 -0.34 4.12 -6.17
N LEU A 83 -0.71 4.51 -7.38
CA LEU A 83 -0.07 4.08 -8.62
C LEU A 83 0.75 5.20 -9.24
N ALA A 84 1.80 4.83 -9.98
CA ALA A 84 2.53 5.78 -10.80
C ALA A 84 1.60 6.39 -11.87
N PRO A 85 1.86 7.64 -12.33
CA PRO A 85 1.10 8.25 -13.40
C PRO A 85 1.06 7.37 -14.65
N LYS A 86 -0.10 7.32 -15.31
CA LYS A 86 -0.26 6.58 -16.55
C LYS A 86 0.54 7.24 -17.67
N GLU A 87 1.35 6.46 -18.36
CA GLU A 87 2.04 6.88 -19.58
C GLU A 87 1.14 6.60 -20.80
N GLU A 88 0.77 7.66 -21.53
CA GLU A 88 -0.04 7.52 -22.74
C GLU A 88 0.74 6.77 -23.83
N GLY A 89 0.07 5.82 -24.50
CA GLY A 89 0.69 5.03 -25.57
C GLY A 89 1.78 4.06 -25.10
N ARG A 90 1.89 3.78 -23.79
CA ARG A 90 2.86 2.82 -23.25
C ARG A 90 2.74 1.46 -23.93
N LYS A 91 3.89 0.92 -24.34
CA LYS A 91 4.01 -0.37 -25.02
C LYS A 91 4.72 -1.40 -24.14
N VAL A 92 4.41 -2.67 -24.34
CA VAL A 92 5.16 -3.78 -23.75
C VAL A 92 6.58 -3.77 -24.29
N ASN A 93 7.58 -3.86 -23.41
CA ASN A 93 8.98 -3.65 -23.75
C ASN A 93 9.80 -4.95 -23.95
N PHE A 94 9.23 -6.13 -23.66
CA PHE A 94 9.92 -7.42 -23.80
C PHE A 94 8.96 -8.59 -24.14
N GLY A 95 9.54 -9.75 -24.48
CA GLY A 95 8.81 -11.00 -24.67
C GLY A 95 7.94 -11.04 -25.94
N LYS A 96 6.97 -11.96 -25.95
CA LYS A 96 6.10 -12.25 -27.10
C LYS A 96 5.29 -11.03 -27.57
N HIS A 97 4.83 -10.20 -26.64
CA HIS A 97 3.97 -9.05 -26.90
C HIS A 97 4.74 -7.74 -27.11
N LYS A 98 6.08 -7.79 -27.28
CA LYS A 98 6.91 -6.59 -27.39
C LYS A 98 6.41 -5.68 -28.52
N GLY A 99 6.16 -4.40 -28.20
CA GLY A 99 5.67 -3.39 -29.13
C GLY A 99 4.15 -3.25 -29.18
N GLU A 100 3.39 -4.18 -28.60
CA GLU A 100 1.94 -4.08 -28.41
C GLU A 100 1.59 -3.07 -27.29
N PRO A 101 0.38 -2.50 -27.27
CA PRO A 101 -0.08 -1.66 -26.17
C PRO A 101 -0.02 -2.39 -24.81
N ALA A 102 0.41 -1.68 -23.76
CA ALA A 102 0.44 -2.23 -22.41
C ALA A 102 -0.99 -2.53 -21.91
N PHE A 103 -1.18 -3.71 -21.33
CA PHE A 103 -2.49 -4.16 -20.87
C PHE A 103 -3.01 -3.30 -19.71
N GLN A 104 -4.29 -2.92 -19.80
CA GLN A 104 -5.03 -2.28 -18.69
C GLN A 104 -5.90 -3.30 -17.95
N GLU A 105 -6.20 -4.42 -18.61
CA GLU A 105 -6.96 -5.55 -18.10
C GLU A 105 -6.16 -6.82 -18.33
N VAL A 106 -6.26 -7.78 -17.42
CA VAL A 106 -5.46 -9.02 -17.50
C VAL A 106 -6.03 -9.94 -18.57
N PRO A 107 -5.26 -10.31 -19.62
CA PRO A 107 -5.71 -11.28 -20.62
C PRO A 107 -6.07 -12.62 -19.96
N GLY A 108 -7.16 -13.24 -20.41
CA GLY A 108 -7.69 -14.46 -19.80
C GLY A 108 -6.67 -15.60 -19.71
N GLU A 109 -5.83 -15.77 -20.74
CA GLU A 109 -4.77 -16.78 -20.77
C GLU A 109 -3.71 -16.60 -19.68
N TYR A 110 -3.51 -15.37 -19.18
CA TYR A 110 -2.51 -15.06 -18.16
C TYR A 110 -3.10 -14.84 -16.76
N ARG A 111 -4.44 -14.80 -16.62
CA ARG A 111 -5.11 -14.44 -15.36
C ARG A 111 -4.65 -15.27 -14.16
N ALA A 112 -4.60 -16.60 -14.29
CA ALA A 112 -4.20 -17.47 -13.19
C ALA A 112 -2.73 -17.26 -12.78
N MET A 113 -1.85 -17.07 -13.77
CA MET A 113 -0.42 -16.83 -13.55
C MET A 113 -0.19 -15.47 -12.91
N LEU A 114 -0.79 -14.41 -13.43
CA LEU A 114 -0.59 -13.05 -12.91
C LEU A 114 -1.16 -12.91 -11.49
N ARG A 115 -2.34 -13.50 -11.23
CA ARG A 115 -2.90 -13.59 -9.88
C ARG A 115 -1.94 -14.29 -8.91
N ARG A 116 -1.34 -15.40 -9.32
CA ARG A 116 -0.35 -16.11 -8.49
C ARG A 116 0.85 -15.22 -8.17
N LEU A 117 1.36 -14.46 -9.14
CA LEU A 117 2.49 -13.56 -8.93
C LEU A 117 2.15 -12.41 -7.96
N VAL A 118 0.98 -11.79 -8.13
CA VAL A 118 0.48 -10.74 -7.22
C VAL A 118 0.31 -11.28 -5.81
N VAL A 119 -0.27 -12.47 -5.64
CA VAL A 119 -0.44 -13.10 -4.32
C VAL A 119 0.91 -13.42 -3.68
N ILE A 120 1.86 -14.01 -4.43
CA ILE A 120 3.19 -14.35 -3.88
C ILE A 120 3.93 -13.10 -3.42
N GLN A 121 3.87 -12.00 -4.18
CA GLN A 121 4.45 -10.73 -3.75
C GLN A 121 3.71 -10.20 -2.51
N GLY A 122 2.38 -10.21 -2.53
CA GLY A 122 1.56 -9.71 -1.42
C GLY A 122 1.74 -10.49 -0.12
N ASP A 123 2.09 -11.77 -0.19
CA ASP A 123 2.30 -12.65 0.97
C ASP A 123 3.54 -12.28 1.79
N THR A 124 4.58 -11.72 1.15
CA THR A 124 5.81 -11.34 1.85
C THR A 124 5.63 -10.12 2.73
N GLU A 125 4.69 -9.24 2.38
CA GLU A 125 4.51 -7.96 3.03
C GLU A 125 4.00 -8.11 4.49
N PRO A 126 2.89 -8.84 4.77
CA PRO A 126 2.48 -9.12 6.15
C PRO A 126 3.48 -10.04 6.88
N ALA A 127 4.09 -11.01 6.18
CA ALA A 127 5.08 -11.90 6.80
C ALA A 127 6.27 -11.12 7.39
N SER A 128 6.71 -10.06 6.72
CA SER A 128 7.78 -9.19 7.23
C SER A 128 7.38 -8.47 8.53
N VAL A 129 6.13 -7.99 8.61
CA VAL A 129 5.58 -7.33 9.82
C VAL A 129 5.50 -8.34 10.96
N GLU A 130 5.00 -9.53 10.68
CA GLU A 130 4.86 -10.63 11.64
C GLU A 130 6.21 -11.05 12.23
N GLN A 131 7.25 -11.18 11.39
CA GLN A 131 8.60 -11.52 11.83
C GLN A 131 9.24 -10.43 12.70
N GLN A 132 8.87 -9.16 12.47
CA GLN A 132 9.48 -8.01 13.12
C GLN A 132 8.72 -7.53 14.37
N ARG A 133 7.52 -8.07 14.64
CA ARG A 133 6.57 -7.55 15.65
C ARG A 133 7.12 -7.36 17.07
N HIS A 134 8.14 -8.13 17.46
CA HIS A 134 8.75 -8.07 18.79
C HIS A 134 9.96 -7.13 18.89
N LEU A 135 10.52 -6.70 17.76
CA LEU A 135 11.79 -5.95 17.73
C LEU A 135 11.70 -4.60 18.45
N GLY A 136 10.49 -4.02 18.58
CA GLY A 136 10.29 -2.76 19.29
C GLY A 136 10.63 -2.82 20.78
N LYS A 137 10.61 -4.01 21.41
CA LYS A 137 10.93 -4.20 22.83
C LYS A 137 12.41 -4.01 23.13
N THR A 138 13.27 -4.15 22.13
CA THR A 138 14.74 -4.10 22.25
C THR A 138 15.37 -3.16 21.24
N ALA A 139 14.61 -2.17 20.75
CA ALA A 139 15.13 -1.19 19.82
C ALA A 139 16.28 -0.39 20.49
N PRO A 140 17.43 -0.20 19.82
CA PRO A 140 18.61 0.42 20.43
C PRO A 140 18.47 1.94 20.60
N SER A 141 17.46 2.56 19.98
CA SER A 141 17.10 3.96 20.19
C SER A 141 15.65 4.22 19.76
N LEU A 142 15.11 5.39 20.11
CA LEU A 142 13.81 5.85 19.60
C LEU A 142 13.84 6.11 18.09
N TYR A 143 15.00 6.48 17.54
CA TYR A 143 15.17 6.67 16.10
C TYR A 143 15.02 5.34 15.35
N ASP A 144 15.67 4.28 15.85
CA ASP A 144 15.57 2.94 15.27
C ASP A 144 14.16 2.36 15.45
N LEU A 145 13.55 2.58 16.62
CA LEU A 145 12.16 2.18 16.88
C LEU A 145 11.18 2.84 15.90
N ARG A 146 11.34 4.15 15.66
CA ARG A 146 10.53 4.89 14.70
C ARG A 146 10.75 4.37 13.28
N ASN A 147 11.98 4.05 12.90
CA ASN A 147 12.27 3.52 11.57
C ASN A 147 11.70 2.11 11.37
N LEU A 148 11.79 1.25 12.37
CA LEU A 148 11.12 -0.05 12.38
C LEU A 148 9.61 0.12 12.12
N PHE A 149 8.96 1.02 12.86
CA PHE A 149 7.53 1.26 12.69
C PHE A 149 7.19 1.88 11.33
N GLN A 150 8.07 2.74 10.77
CA GLN A 150 7.92 3.23 9.41
C GLN A 150 7.94 2.08 8.39
N VAL A 151 8.89 1.15 8.52
CA VAL A 151 8.93 -0.05 7.67
C VAL A 151 7.64 -0.84 7.83
N ASN A 152 7.21 -1.14 9.07
CA ASN A 152 6.01 -1.95 9.29
C ASN A 152 4.75 -1.35 8.65
N VAL A 153 4.51 -0.03 8.76
CA VAL A 153 3.33 0.58 8.12
C VAL A 153 3.47 0.66 6.60
N GLU A 154 4.69 0.76 6.07
CA GLU A 154 4.97 0.73 4.62
C GLU A 154 4.75 -0.66 4.02
N GLU A 155 5.20 -1.72 4.69
CA GLU A 155 4.91 -3.10 4.28
C GLU A 155 3.42 -3.41 4.41
N GLY A 156 2.75 -2.93 5.46
CA GLY A 156 1.28 -2.96 5.54
C GLY A 156 0.62 -2.29 4.33
N ARG A 157 1.16 -1.15 3.85
CA ARG A 157 0.66 -0.48 2.63
C ARG A 157 0.96 -1.28 1.35
N HIS A 158 2.06 -2.03 1.29
CA HIS A 158 2.37 -2.91 0.16
C HIS A 158 1.34 -4.04 0.04
N LEU A 159 0.90 -4.61 1.17
CA LEU A 159 -0.22 -5.56 1.18
C LEU A 159 -1.50 -4.92 0.59
N TRP A 160 -1.85 -3.69 1.03
CA TRP A 160 -2.97 -2.94 0.45
C TRP A 160 -2.84 -2.74 -1.07
N ALA A 161 -1.63 -2.49 -1.58
CA ALA A 161 -1.38 -2.33 -3.00
C ALA A 161 -1.66 -3.62 -3.79
N MET A 162 -1.27 -4.79 -3.25
CA MET A 162 -1.55 -6.08 -3.90
C MET A 162 -3.03 -6.47 -3.79
N VAL A 163 -3.67 -6.22 -2.64
CA VAL A 163 -5.11 -6.48 -2.43
C VAL A 163 -5.97 -5.64 -3.37
N TYR A 164 -5.59 -4.40 -3.66
CA TYR A 164 -6.29 -3.57 -4.66
C TYR A 164 -6.24 -4.18 -6.07
N LEU A 165 -5.16 -4.86 -6.44
CA LEU A 165 -5.01 -5.49 -7.76
C LEU A 165 -5.77 -6.84 -7.87
N LEU A 166 -6.23 -7.42 -6.77
CA LEU A 166 -6.87 -8.74 -6.69
C LEU A 166 -8.40 -8.63 -6.73
#